data_AF-A0A7X9J4E9-F1
#
_entry.id   AF-A0A7X9J4E9-F1
#
_cell.length_a   1.000
_cell.length_b   1.000
_cell.length_c   1.000
_cell.angle_alpha   90.00
_cell.angle_beta   90.00
_cell.angle_gamma   90.00
#
_symmetry.space_group_name_H-M   'P 1'
#
loop_
_entity.id
_entity.type
_entity.pdbx_description
1 polymer ?
#
loop_
_entity_poly.entity_id
_entity_poly.type
_entity_poly.pdbx_seq_one_letter_code
_entity_poly.pdbx_strand_id
1 'polypeptide(L)'
;MTIPPKSKAFTLIELLVVIAIIAILAAIVFPVFTKARERAKCSQCISNLKQIGVAAQQYIQDSDGRYPYAYEGYPVIQGKRPAI
;
A
#
# COMPACT_ATOMS: atom_id res chain seq x y z
N MET A 1 -17.50 -47.80 -32.77
CA MET A 1 -18.19 -47.84 -31.45
C MET A 1 -17.15 -47.53 -30.39
N THR A 2 -16.95 -46.25 -30.07
CA THR A 2 -15.93 -45.79 -29.11
C THR A 2 -16.58 -45.66 -27.74
N ILE A 3 -16.02 -46.33 -26.73
CA ILE A 3 -16.52 -46.30 -25.35
C ILE A 3 -16.10 -44.96 -24.73
N PRO A 4 -17.04 -44.16 -24.17
CA PRO A 4 -16.68 -42.90 -23.53
C PRO A 4 -15.87 -43.15 -22.25
N PRO A 5 -14.80 -42.39 -21.98
CA PRO A 5 -14.01 -42.55 -20.76
C PRO A 5 -14.86 -42.22 -19.53
N LYS A 6 -14.85 -43.14 -18.55
CA LYS A 6 -15.56 -42.98 -17.27
C LYS A 6 -14.96 -41.79 -16.51
N SER A 7 -15.73 -40.73 -16.33
CA SER A 7 -15.35 -39.57 -15.52
C SER A 7 -15.08 -40.02 -14.08
N LYS A 8 -13.88 -39.71 -13.56
CA LYS A 8 -13.55 -39.93 -12.14
C LYS A 8 -14.33 -38.90 -11.31
N ALA A 9 -15.27 -39.36 -10.51
CA ALA A 9 -15.94 -38.52 -9.52
C ALA A 9 -14.96 -38.26 -8.36
N PHE A 10 -14.83 -37.00 -7.94
CA PHE A 10 -14.05 -36.62 -6.77
C PHE A 10 -14.62 -37.27 -5.52
N THR A 11 -13.75 -37.85 -4.70
CA THR A 11 -14.16 -38.34 -3.39
C THR A 11 -14.30 -37.17 -2.42
N LEU A 12 -15.27 -37.23 -1.50
CA LEU A 12 -15.45 -36.17 -0.48
C LEU A 12 -14.18 -35.94 0.36
N ILE A 13 -13.39 -36.99 0.57
CA ILE A 13 -12.13 -36.92 1.34
C ILE A 13 -11.03 -36.15 0.60
N GLU A 14 -10.92 -36.29 -0.72
CA GLU A 14 -9.96 -35.51 -1.52
C GLU A 14 -10.28 -34.02 -1.45
N LEU A 15 -11.56 -33.64 -1.52
CA LEU A 15 -11.94 -32.24 -1.39
C LEU A 15 -11.69 -31.70 0.03
N LEU A 16 -11.98 -32.52 1.05
CA LEU A 16 -11.83 -32.15 2.45
C LEU A 16 -10.37 -31.93 2.86
N VAL A 17 -9.45 -32.78 2.38
CA VAL A 17 -8.02 -32.61 2.71
C VAL A 17 -7.45 -31.34 2.09
N VAL A 18 -7.90 -30.96 0.90
CA VAL A 18 -7.43 -29.77 0.19
C VAL A 18 -7.84 -28.50 0.93
N ILE A 19 -9.10 -28.38 1.34
CA ILE A 19 -9.56 -27.22 2.10
C ILE A 19 -8.87 -27.12 3.46
N ALA A 20 -8.55 -28.26 4.10
CA ALA A 20 -7.82 -28.29 5.36
C ALA A 20 -6.39 -27.74 5.19
N ILE A 21 -5.69 -28.14 4.14
CA ILE A 21 -4.34 -27.61 3.84
C ILE A 21 -4.40 -26.10 3.55
N ILE A 22 -5.36 -25.65 2.72
CA ILE A 22 -5.54 -24.22 2.42
C ILE A 22 -5.81 -23.41 3.69
N ALA A 23 -6.66 -23.92 4.59
CA ALA A 23 -6.98 -23.25 5.85
C ALA A 23 -5.75 -23.08 6.76
N ILE A 24 -4.90 -24.10 6.88
CA ILE A 24 -3.67 -24.04 7.66
C ILE A 24 -2.70 -22.99 7.08
N LEU A 25 -2.51 -23.01 5.76
CA LEU A 25 -1.64 -22.05 5.08
C LEU A 25 -2.18 -20.61 5.23
N ALA A 26 -3.48 -20.41 5.02
CA ALA A 26 -4.13 -19.11 5.16
C ALA A 26 -4.02 -18.56 6.58
N ALA A 27 -4.14 -19.41 7.61
CA ALA A 27 -4.04 -19.01 9.01
C ALA A 27 -2.66 -18.42 9.35
N ILE A 28 -1.59 -18.89 8.72
CA ILE A 28 -0.23 -18.35 8.92
C ILE A 28 0.00 -17.11 8.05
N VAL A 29 -0.49 -17.09 6.82
CA VAL A 29 -0.28 -15.98 5.87
C VAL A 29 -1.07 -14.73 6.27
N PHE A 30 -2.31 -14.88 6.74
CA PHE A 30 -3.18 -13.76 7.08
C PHE A 30 -2.58 -12.78 8.11
N PRO A 31 -2.06 -13.21 9.28
CA PRO A 31 -1.47 -12.29 10.26
C PRO A 31 -0.16 -11.65 9.78
N VAL A 32 0.58 -12.31 8.89
CA VAL A 32 1.81 -11.75 8.30
C VAL A 32 1.45 -10.72 7.22
N PHE A 33 0.42 -10.99 6.43
CA PHE A 33 -0.05 -10.12 5.35
C PHE A 33 -0.54 -8.76 5.86
N THR A 34 -1.24 -8.71 7.00
CA THR A 34 -1.70 -7.44 7.59
C THR A 34 -0.52 -6.54 8.00
N LYS A 35 0.49 -7.11 8.66
CA LYS A 35 1.74 -6.40 9.03
C LYS A 35 2.53 -5.96 7.79
N ALA A 36 2.62 -6.81 6.76
CA ALA A 36 3.28 -6.47 5.50
C ALA A 36 2.60 -5.30 4.79
N ARG A 37 1.27 -5.27 4.77
CA ARG A 37 0.49 -4.18 4.17
C ARG A 37 0.71 -2.84 4.88
N GLU A 38 0.77 -2.84 6.21
CA GLU A 38 1.07 -1.63 6.98
C GLU A 38 2.49 -1.12 6.68
N ARG A 39 3.49 -2.00 6.67
CA ARG A 39 4.86 -1.65 6.28
C ARG A 39 4.95 -1.13 4.86
N ALA A 40 4.17 -1.68 3.92
CA ALA A 40 4.11 -1.20 2.54
C ALA A 40 3.59 0.25 2.47
N LYS A 41 2.55 0.60 3.25
CA LYS A 41 2.06 1.98 3.34
C LYS A 41 3.13 2.92 3.90
N CYS A 42 3.83 2.52 4.96
CA CYS A 42 4.93 3.30 5.51
C CYS A 42 6.06 3.50 4.48
N SER A 43 6.44 2.43 3.78
CA SER A 43 7.46 2.50 2.71
C SER A 43 7.06 3.45 1.58
N GLN A 44 5.78 3.45 1.19
CA GLN A 44 5.26 4.38 0.20
C GLN A 44 5.35 5.83 0.70
N CYS A 45 4.94 6.08 1.95
CA CYS A 45 5.02 7.42 2.55
C CYS A 45 6.46 7.93 2.61
N ILE A 46 7.40 7.10 3.07
CA ILE A 46 8.83 7.44 3.10
C ILE A 46 9.35 7.75 1.70
N SER A 47 8.98 6.95 0.70
CA SER A 47 9.36 7.20 -0.71
C SER A 47 8.82 8.54 -1.21
N ASN A 48 7.56 8.86 -0.91
CA ASN A 48 6.95 10.13 -1.30
C ASN A 48 7.65 11.32 -0.61
N LEU A 49 7.94 11.23 0.69
CA LEU A 49 8.68 12.27 1.43
C LEU A 49 10.09 12.46 0.87
N LYS A 50 10.79 11.38 0.52
CA LYS A 50 12.09 11.46 -0.13
C LYS A 50 11.98 12.20 -1.47
N GLN A 51 10.98 11.90 -2.29
CA GLN A 51 10.76 12.59 -3.56
C GLN A 51 10.48 14.09 -3.37
N ILE A 52 9.65 14.46 -2.38
CA ILE A 52 9.41 15.87 -2.03
C ILE A 52 10.69 16.54 -1.56
N GLY A 53 11.46 15.90 -0.69
CA GLY A 53 12.73 16.45 -0.20
C GLY A 53 13.73 16.69 -1.32
N VAL A 54 13.87 15.74 -2.25
CA VAL A 54 14.70 15.91 -3.45
C VAL A 54 14.20 17.09 -4.30
N ALA A 55 12.89 17.18 -4.57
CA ALA A 55 12.32 18.27 -5.33
C ALA A 55 12.54 19.64 -4.65
N ALA A 56 12.41 19.71 -3.32
CA ALA A 56 12.67 20.93 -2.56
C ALA A 56 14.15 21.34 -2.64
N GLN A 57 15.09 20.39 -2.56
CA GLN A 57 16.52 20.68 -2.72
C GLN A 57 16.84 21.18 -4.14
N GLN A 58 16.26 20.58 -5.17
CA GLN A 58 16.39 21.06 -6.55
C GLN A 58 15.86 22.49 -6.71
N TYR A 59 14.68 22.78 -6.15
CA TYR A 59 14.12 24.14 -6.19
C TYR A 59 15.02 25.18 -5.53
N ILE A 60 15.58 24.87 -4.36
CA ILE A 60 16.47 25.77 -3.61
C ILE A 60 17.73 26.08 -4.42
N GLN A 61 18.29 25.08 -5.10
CA GLN A 61 19.44 25.27 -5.98
C GLN A 61 19.13 26.22 -7.15
N ASP A 62 17.91 26.15 -7.69
CA ASP A 62 17.49 26.98 -8.81
C ASP A 62 16.98 28.39 -8.40
N SER A 63 16.61 28.59 -7.13
CA SER A 63 15.93 29.80 -6.62
C SER A 63 16.77 30.62 -5.62
N ASP A 64 18.08 30.73 -5.84
CA ASP A 64 19.02 31.49 -5.00
C ASP A 64 18.95 31.13 -3.49
N GLY A 65 18.82 29.85 -3.18
CA GLY A 65 18.80 29.37 -1.79
C GLY A 65 17.45 29.53 -1.08
N ARG A 66 16.37 29.90 -1.79
CA ARG A 66 15.04 30.09 -1.20
C ARG A 66 14.23 28.79 -1.21
N TYR A 67 13.57 28.50 -0.09
CA TYR A 67 12.63 27.37 0.02
C TYR A 67 11.33 27.64 -0.77
N PRO A 68 10.63 26.58 -1.24
CA PRO A 68 9.32 26.72 -1.86
C PRO A 68 8.32 27.40 -0.92
N TYR A 69 7.55 28.35 -1.43
CA TYR A 69 6.54 29.06 -0.64
C TYR A 69 5.38 28.10 -0.29
N ALA A 70 5.14 27.87 1.00
CA ALA A 70 3.94 27.17 1.44
C ALA A 70 2.74 28.12 1.32
N TYR A 71 1.81 27.81 0.42
CA TYR A 71 0.50 28.47 0.44
C TYR A 71 -0.28 27.95 1.63
N GLU A 72 -0.13 28.62 2.77
CA GLU A 72 -0.92 28.37 3.96
C GLU A 72 -2.34 28.91 3.74
N GLY A 73 -3.20 28.04 3.19
CA GLY A 73 -4.63 28.25 3.13
C GLY A 73 -5.24 28.13 4.52
N TYR A 74 -4.91 29.04 5.44
CA TYR A 74 -5.69 29.19 6.66
C TYR A 74 -7.12 29.53 6.25
N PRO A 75 -8.15 28.85 6.79
CA PRO A 75 -9.48 29.42 6.75
C PRO A 75 -9.38 30.79 7.41
N VAL A 76 -9.65 31.86 6.65
CA VAL A 76 -9.76 33.23 7.16
C VAL A 76 -10.99 33.32 8.05
N ILE A 77 -10.92 32.74 9.25
CA ILE A 77 -11.75 33.15 10.38
C ILE A 77 -11.26 34.54 10.79
N GLN A 78 -11.76 35.54 10.06
CA GLN A 78 -11.59 36.98 10.25
C GLN A 78 -10.14 37.49 10.38
N GLY A 79 -9.53 37.75 9.23
CA GLY A 79 -8.96 39.08 8.97
C GLY A 79 -7.67 39.51 9.69
N LYS A 80 -6.88 38.61 10.28
CA LYS A 80 -5.50 38.94 10.69
C LYS A 80 -4.48 38.09 9.94
N ARG A 81 -3.80 38.71 8.98
CA ARG A 81 -2.53 38.20 8.46
C ARG A 81 -1.54 38.22 9.64
N PRO A 82 -0.84 37.13 9.99
CA PRO A 82 0.33 37.23 10.84
C PRO A 82 1.36 38.09 10.08
N ALA A 83 1.71 39.22 10.69
CA ALA A 83 2.76 40.09 10.19
C ALA A 83 4.09 39.32 10.27
N ILE A 84 4.91 39.49 9.23
CA ILE A 84 6.32 39.09 9.23
C ILE A 84 7.05 39.80 10.37
#